data_AF-A0A3D8I3B0-F1
#
_entry.id   AF-A0A3D8I3B0-F1
#
_cell.length_a   1.000
_cell.length_b   1.000
_cell.length_c   1.000
_cell.angle_alpha   90.00
_cell.angle_beta   90.00
_cell.angle_gamma   90.00
#
_symmetry.space_group_name_H-M   'P 1'
#
loop_
_entity.id
_entity.type
_entity.pdbx_description
1 polymer ?
#
loop_
_entity_poly.entity_id
_entity_poly.type
_entity_poly.pdbx_seq_one_letter_code
_entity_poly.pdbx_strand_id
1 'polypeptide(L)'
;MDWGKVFFVFFSLMSLTFTLGFLYESNIVILFIATAINFIATTLRIGVKNSLSAELFASSLVADLHLIPAFIFLQVFGDIEITTALVIGAVVANLFSVILLCVGAAKSKESDY
;
A
#
# COMPACT_ATOMS: atom_id res chain seq x y z
N MET A 1 -1.79 23.82 2.53
CA MET A 1 -1.71 22.46 1.96
C MET A 1 -0.78 21.64 2.83
N ASP A 2 -1.23 20.50 3.34
CA ASP A 2 -0.41 19.62 4.19
C ASP A 2 0.44 18.70 3.30
N TRP A 3 1.73 19.01 3.18
CA TRP A 3 2.67 18.23 2.36
C TRP A 3 2.87 16.81 2.88
N GLY A 4 2.79 16.58 4.20
CA GLY A 4 2.86 15.25 4.77
C GLY A 4 1.71 14.38 4.28
N LYS A 5 0.49 14.94 4.26
CA LYS A 5 -0.69 14.27 3.68
C LYS A 5 -0.55 14.02 2.18
N VAL A 6 0.05 14.94 1.42
CA VAL A 6 0.28 14.76 -0.04
C VAL A 6 1.20 13.57 -0.30
N PHE A 7 2.38 13.54 0.32
CA PHE A 7 3.32 12.42 0.14
C PHE A 7 2.71 11.10 0.58
N PHE A 8 1.99 11.11 1.70
CA PHE A 8 1.32 9.93 2.20
C PHE A 8 0.29 9.34 1.21
N VAL A 9 -0.61 10.16 0.69
CA VAL A 9 -1.62 9.72 -0.30
C VAL A 9 -0.94 9.28 -1.60
N PHE A 10 0.08 10.02 -2.02
CA PHE A 10 0.86 9.72 -3.22
C PHE A 10 1.51 8.32 -3.15
N PHE A 11 2.30 8.04 -2.11
CA PHE A 11 2.94 6.73 -1.96
C PHE A 11 1.93 5.60 -1.74
N SER A 12 0.81 5.87 -1.06
CA SER A 12 -0.25 4.86 -0.89
C SER A 12 -0.90 4.48 -2.23
N LEU A 13 -1.20 5.46 -3.08
CA LEU A 13 -1.75 5.21 -4.41
C LEU A 13 -0.71 4.58 -5.35
N MET A 14 0.52 5.07 -5.32
CA MET A 14 1.62 4.55 -6.14
C MET A 14 1.91 3.09 -5.79
N SER A 15 1.90 2.72 -4.51
CA SER A 15 2.03 1.33 -4.06
C SER A 15 0.96 0.45 -4.72
N LEU A 16 -0.31 0.85 -4.60
CA LEU A 16 -1.44 0.11 -5.16
C LEU A 16 -1.30 -0.09 -6.67
N THR A 17 -0.97 0.96 -7.42
CA THR A 17 -0.86 0.87 -8.87
C THR A 17 0.34 0.03 -9.32
N PHE A 18 1.47 0.06 -8.62
CA PHE A 18 2.59 -0.85 -8.91
C PHE A 18 2.28 -2.30 -8.54
N THR A 19 1.59 -2.57 -7.43
CA THR A 19 1.14 -3.93 -7.11
C THR A 19 0.17 -4.48 -8.14
N LEU A 20 -0.74 -3.67 -8.67
CA LEU A 20 -1.60 -4.06 -9.80
C LEU A 20 -0.80 -4.22 -11.09
N GLY A 21 0.21 -3.37 -11.32
CA GLY A 21 1.13 -3.50 -12.45
C GLY A 21 1.85 -4.85 -12.45
N PHE A 22 2.26 -5.35 -11.29
CA PHE A 22 2.86 -6.69 -11.16
C PHE A 22 1.88 -7.81 -11.54
N LEU A 23 0.59 -7.67 -11.19
CA LEU A 23 -0.41 -8.66 -11.57
C LEU A 23 -0.66 -8.70 -13.09
N TYR A 24 -0.40 -7.59 -13.80
CA TYR A 24 -0.44 -7.55 -15.25
C TYR A 24 0.84 -8.10 -15.88
N GLU A 25 1.99 -7.64 -15.39
CA GLU A 25 3.32 -8.09 -15.82
C GLU A 25 4.13 -8.51 -14.62
N SER A 26 4.30 -9.83 -14.45
CA SER A 26 4.94 -10.43 -13.28
C SER A 26 6.46 -10.31 -13.30
N ASN A 27 6.93 -9.08 -13.28
CA ASN A 27 8.33 -8.70 -13.33
C ASN A 27 8.87 -8.41 -11.92
N ILE A 28 10.01 -8.99 -11.58
CA ILE A 28 10.64 -8.81 -10.27
C ILE A 28 10.97 -7.35 -9.95
N VAL A 29 11.31 -6.54 -10.96
CA VAL A 29 11.61 -5.11 -10.80
C VAL A 29 10.34 -4.36 -10.40
N ILE A 30 9.20 -4.69 -11.00
CA ILE A 30 7.89 -4.10 -10.64
C ILE A 30 7.53 -4.47 -9.19
N LEU A 31 7.73 -5.74 -8.81
CA LEU A 31 7.47 -6.21 -7.44
C LEU A 31 8.39 -5.55 -6.40
N PHE A 32 9.67 -5.38 -6.74
CA PHE A 32 10.63 -4.67 -5.90
C PHE A 32 10.20 -3.22 -5.67
N ILE A 33 9.85 -2.52 -6.75
CA ILE A 33 9.38 -1.13 -6.70
C ILE A 33 8.11 -1.04 -5.85
N ALA A 34 7.13 -1.92 -6.09
CA ALA A 34 5.89 -2.00 -5.30
C ALA A 34 6.18 -2.18 -3.80
N THR A 35 7.06 -3.11 -3.46
CA THR A 35 7.47 -3.39 -2.06
C THR A 35 8.14 -2.19 -1.42
N ALA A 36 9.09 -1.55 -2.11
CA ALA A 36 9.82 -0.39 -1.59
C ALA A 36 8.89 0.81 -1.37
N ILE A 37 7.99 1.08 -2.31
CA ILE A 37 7.01 2.16 -2.20
C ILE A 37 6.04 1.91 -1.05
N ASN A 38 5.56 0.67 -0.90
CA ASN A 38 4.66 0.32 0.19
C ASN A 38 5.32 0.51 1.55
N PHE A 39 6.59 0.10 1.67
CA PHE A 39 7.36 0.31 2.89
C PHE A 39 7.51 1.79 3.23
N ILE A 40 7.82 2.63 2.23
CA ILE A 40 7.84 4.09 2.40
C ILE A 40 6.47 4.57 2.90
N ALA A 41 5.36 4.13 2.29
CA ALA A 41 4.02 4.51 2.72
C ALA A 41 3.72 4.10 4.18
N THR A 42 4.19 2.93 4.62
CA THR A 42 4.06 2.47 6.01
C THR A 42 4.87 3.33 6.97
N THR A 43 6.11 3.70 6.65
CA THR A 43 6.92 4.57 7.53
C THR A 43 6.29 5.94 7.72
N LEU A 44 5.69 6.50 6.66
CA LEU A 44 4.98 7.78 6.72
C LEU A 44 3.74 7.72 7.63
N ARG A 45 3.09 6.55 7.78
CA ARG A 45 1.89 6.41 8.63
C ARG A 45 2.16 6.55 10.12
N ILE A 46 3.39 6.29 10.57
CA ILE A 46 3.78 6.44 11.99
C ILE A 46 3.71 7.92 12.43
N GLY A 47 3.79 8.86 11.49
CA GLY A 47 3.78 10.31 11.77
C GLY A 47 2.45 11.04 11.53
N VAL A 48 1.42 10.40 10.97
CA VAL A 48 0.18 11.09 10.60
C VAL A 48 -0.78 11.14 11.80
N LYS A 49 -1.27 12.33 12.14
CA LYS A 49 -2.36 12.54 13.10
C LYS A 49 -3.71 12.54 12.39
N ASN A 50 -4.25 11.37 12.11
CA ASN A 50 -5.59 11.15 11.55
C ASN A 50 -6.46 10.31 12.53
N SER A 51 -7.76 10.53 12.58
CA SER A 51 -8.68 9.67 13.35
C SER A 51 -8.63 8.21 12.90
N LEU A 52 -8.22 7.95 11.66
CA LEU A 52 -8.07 6.62 11.07
C LEU A 52 -6.60 6.14 11.01
N SER A 53 -5.70 6.73 11.80
CA SER A 53 -4.25 6.44 11.67
C SER A 53 -3.90 4.99 12.00
N ALA A 54 -4.61 4.38 12.96
CA ALA A 54 -4.34 3.01 13.37
C ALA A 54 -4.75 2.00 12.28
N GLU A 55 -5.92 2.19 11.69
CA GLU A 55 -6.46 1.35 10.61
C GLU A 55 -5.64 1.53 9.32
N LEU A 56 -5.24 2.76 9.04
CA LEU A 56 -4.30 3.05 7.97
C LEU A 56 -2.97 2.33 8.24
N PHE A 57 -2.36 2.51 9.41
CA PHE A 57 -1.08 1.84 9.71
C PHE A 57 -1.17 0.31 9.60
N ALA A 58 -2.23 -0.29 10.14
CA ALA A 58 -2.46 -1.73 10.08
C ALA A 58 -2.59 -2.22 8.63
N SER A 59 -3.36 -1.54 7.79
CA SER A 59 -3.56 -1.96 6.40
C SER A 59 -2.29 -1.91 5.55
N SER A 60 -1.45 -0.89 5.70
CA SER A 60 -0.19 -0.86 4.95
C SER A 60 0.82 -1.87 5.48
N LEU A 61 0.83 -2.12 6.79
CA LEU A 61 1.67 -3.15 7.40
C LEU A 61 1.28 -4.56 6.88
N VAL A 62 -0.02 -4.84 6.77
CA VAL A 62 -0.51 -6.08 6.15
C VAL A 62 -0.05 -6.18 4.70
N ALA A 63 -0.07 -5.08 3.94
CA ALA A 63 0.45 -5.08 2.57
C ALA A 63 1.96 -5.39 2.53
N ASP A 64 2.77 -4.80 3.41
CA ASP A 64 4.21 -5.11 3.51
C ASP A 64 4.47 -6.59 3.83
N LEU A 65 3.68 -7.17 4.76
CA LEU A 65 3.76 -8.58 5.13
C LEU A 65 3.35 -9.54 3.98
N HIS A 66 2.66 -9.06 2.95
CA HIS A 66 2.41 -9.82 1.73
C HIS A 66 3.50 -9.60 0.68
N LEU A 67 3.93 -8.35 0.50
CA LEU A 67 4.87 -7.96 -0.55
C LEU A 67 6.29 -8.48 -0.31
N ILE A 68 6.77 -8.44 0.94
CA ILE A 68 8.10 -8.95 1.28
C ILE A 68 8.20 -10.46 1.00
N PRO A 69 7.27 -11.32 1.48
CA PRO A 69 7.26 -12.71 1.09
C PRO A 69 7.06 -12.92 -0.41
N ALA A 70 6.17 -12.16 -1.08
CA ALA A 70 5.98 -12.28 -2.53
C ALA A 70 7.31 -12.07 -3.29
N PHE A 71 8.06 -11.05 -2.90
CA PHE A 71 9.38 -10.78 -3.48
C PHE A 71 10.35 -11.95 -3.26
N ILE A 72 10.38 -12.53 -2.06
CA ILE A 72 11.23 -13.69 -1.75
C ILE A 72 10.82 -14.91 -2.59
N PHE A 73 9.53 -15.22 -2.68
CA PHE A 73 9.01 -16.34 -3.46
C PHE A 73 9.36 -16.22 -4.94
N LEU A 74 9.24 -15.02 -5.50
CA LEU A 74 9.61 -14.80 -6.90
C LEU A 74 11.13 -14.84 -7.12
N GLN A 75 11.91 -14.12 -6.31
CA GLN A 75 13.36 -13.97 -6.51
C GLN A 75 14.15 -15.25 -6.23
N VAL A 76 13.78 -15.98 -5.18
CA VAL A 76 14.56 -17.15 -4.70
C VAL A 76 14.03 -18.45 -5.29
N PHE A 77 12.71 -18.59 -5.37
CA PHE A 77 12.08 -19.85 -5.77
C PHE A 77 11.51 -19.82 -7.19
N GLY A 78 11.34 -18.63 -7.79
CA GLY A 78 10.69 -18.50 -9.10
C GLY A 78 9.22 -18.88 -9.09
N ASP A 79 8.58 -18.94 -7.90
CA ASP A 79 7.22 -19.43 -7.75
C ASP A 79 6.21 -18.32 -8.01
N ILE A 80 5.72 -18.26 -9.24
CA ILE A 80 4.78 -17.22 -9.66
C ILE A 80 3.39 -17.39 -9.05
N GLU A 81 2.97 -18.62 -8.73
CA GLU A 81 1.63 -18.89 -8.21
C GLU A 81 1.50 -18.36 -6.78
N ILE A 82 2.45 -18.72 -5.91
CA ILE A 82 2.49 -18.23 -4.53
C ILE A 82 2.71 -16.71 -4.51
N THR A 83 3.61 -16.21 -5.38
CA THR A 83 3.85 -14.77 -5.50
C THR A 83 2.56 -14.02 -5.85
N THR A 84 1.82 -14.50 -6.86
CA THR A 84 0.57 -13.87 -7.30
C THR A 84 -0.48 -13.90 -6.19
N ALA A 85 -0.63 -15.02 -5.49
CA ALA A 85 -1.55 -15.14 -4.34
C ALA A 85 -1.22 -14.12 -3.24
N LEU A 86 0.06 -13.93 -2.92
CA LEU A 86 0.50 -12.95 -1.94
C LEU A 86 0.26 -11.52 -2.43
N VAL A 87 0.59 -11.20 -3.69
CA VAL A 87 0.37 -9.85 -4.24
C VAL A 87 -1.12 -9.49 -4.26
N ILE A 88 -2.02 -10.45 -4.52
CA ILE A 88 -3.47 -10.20 -4.41
C ILE A 88 -3.84 -9.76 -2.98
N GLY A 89 -3.29 -10.40 -1.95
CA GLY A 89 -3.49 -9.98 -0.56
C GLY A 89 -3.00 -8.56 -0.29
N ALA A 90 -1.84 -8.19 -0.84
CA ALA A 90 -1.32 -6.82 -0.74
C ALA A 90 -2.24 -5.79 -1.43
N VAL A 91 -2.77 -6.12 -2.63
CA VAL A 91 -3.72 -5.28 -3.35
C VAL A 91 -4.97 -5.03 -2.52
N VAL A 92 -5.54 -6.07 -1.90
CA VAL A 92 -6.74 -5.94 -1.04
C VAL A 92 -6.46 -5.01 0.14
N ALA A 93 -5.31 -5.17 0.81
CA ALA A 93 -4.93 -4.33 1.93
C ALA A 93 -4.71 -2.86 1.52
N ASN A 94 -4.06 -2.61 0.39
CA ASN A 94 -3.89 -1.27 -0.17
C ASN A 94 -5.20 -0.63 -0.61
N LEU A 95 -6.11 -1.41 -1.22
CA LEU A 95 -7.44 -0.92 -1.58
C LEU A 95 -8.26 -0.52 -0.35
N PHE A 96 -8.23 -1.35 0.69
CA PHE A 96 -8.85 -1.01 1.97
C PHE A 96 -8.28 0.31 2.52
N SER A 97 -6.96 0.50 2.45
CA SER A 97 -6.35 1.77 2.83
C SER A 97 -6.87 2.94 2.00
N VAL A 98 -6.97 2.82 0.68
CA VAL A 98 -7.46 3.92 -0.19
C VAL A 98 -8.91 4.26 0.14
N ILE A 99 -9.75 3.26 0.41
CA ILE A 99 -11.13 3.48 0.86
C ILE A 99 -11.16 4.29 2.16
N LEU A 100 -10.33 3.94 3.15
CA LEU A 100 -10.23 4.71 4.39
C LEU A 100 -9.76 6.15 4.18
N LEU A 101 -8.87 6.40 3.21
CA LEU A 101 -8.45 7.76 2.85
C LEU A 101 -9.62 8.57 2.29
N CYS A 102 -10.44 7.97 1.43
CA CYS A 102 -11.64 8.60 0.89
C CYS A 102 -12.67 8.92 1.98
N VAL A 103 -12.94 7.96 2.89
CA VAL A 103 -13.85 8.15 4.03
C VAL A 103 -13.35 9.25 4.95
N GLY A 104 -12.06 9.24 5.29
CA GLY A 104 -11.44 10.29 6.10
C GLY A 104 -11.51 11.67 5.44
N ALA A 105 -11.33 11.75 4.12
CA ALA A 105 -11.46 12.98 3.36
C ALA A 105 -12.90 13.51 3.36
N ALA A 106 -13.90 12.65 3.17
CA ALA A 106 -15.31 13.02 3.21
C ALA A 106 -15.72 13.59 4.58
N LYS A 107 -15.33 12.92 5.67
CA LYS A 107 -15.63 13.37 7.03
C LYS A 107 -14.98 14.71 7.37
N SER A 108 -13.76 14.96 6.90
CA SER A 108 -13.10 16.26 7.13
C SER A 108 -13.82 17.44 6.46
N LYS A 109 -14.56 17.19 5.37
CA LYS A 109 -15.28 18.23 4.63
C LYS A 109 -16.57 18.68 5.33
N GLU A 110 -17.18 17.82 6.14
CA GLU A 110 -18.37 18.16 6.94
C GLU A 110 -18.03 19.01 8.17
N SER A 111 -16.78 19.00 8.62
CA SER A 111 -16.30 19.76 9.80
C SER A 111 -16.03 21.25 9.52
N ASP A 112 -16.00 21.66 8.25
CA ASP A 112 -15.68 23.02 7.81
C ASP A 112 -16.94 23.86 7.45
N TYR A 113 -18.14 23.38 7.81
CA TYR A 113 -19.42 24.08 7.72
C TYR A 113 -20.09 24.16 9.09
#